data_AF-A0AB39XTC1-F1
#
_entry.id   AF-A0AB39XTC1-F1
#
_cell.length_a   1.000
_cell.length_b   1.000
_cell.length_c   1.000
_cell.angle_alpha   90.00
_cell.angle_beta   90.00
_cell.angle_gamma   90.00
#
_symmetry.space_group_name_H-M   'P 1'
#
loop_
_entity.id
_entity.type
_entity.pdbx_description
1 polymer ?
#
loop_
_entity_poly.entity_id
_entity_poly.type
_entity_poly.pdbx_seq_one_letter_code
_entity_poly.pdbx_strand_id
1 'polypeptide(L)'
;MRPGAVNTAFVLDMQRKLHRWSVANAEKVFADLFNIICDRRTLLESWRRLTRNKGSRTPGTDGVTRKTVEEQLGGAVRFIEDIRGELRSGTYRPEPVRQRLIPKPGKPGKVRPLGIPTLKDRLVQMALKLVLEPIFEADFYPTSYGFRPGRSTHDALAKIQRRLHPTPSGTSEYRFVIEGDIKGCFDAVDHHVLMERVRRRVGDRKVLRLVLAFLKAGVMIEGTVRHPVTGTPQGGIISPLLANVYLAAIDERYGRWMRPRERPQNAADRRLYDRRRNRPTFCRTLRRRLRRADGRDPRGSRS
;
A
#
# COMPACT_ATOMS: atom_id res chain seq x y z
N MET A 1 -12.54 19.42 22.17
CA MET A 1 -12.15 18.45 21.12
C MET A 1 -12.21 17.05 21.74
N ARG A 2 -13.04 16.11 21.26
CA ARG A 2 -13.18 14.78 21.91
C ARG A 2 -11.83 14.03 21.91
N PRO A 3 -11.36 13.48 23.05
CA PRO A 3 -10.17 12.66 23.09
C PRO A 3 -10.45 11.36 22.31
N GLY A 4 -9.87 11.23 21.12
CA GLY A 4 -10.10 10.08 20.22
C GLY A 4 -10.62 10.42 18.82
N ALA A 5 -10.85 11.70 18.49
CA ALA A 5 -11.22 12.07 17.12
C ALA A 5 -10.07 11.79 16.13
N VAL A 6 -10.26 10.80 15.25
CA VAL A 6 -9.28 10.44 14.21
C VAL A 6 -9.12 11.62 13.23
N ASN A 7 -8.01 12.33 13.31
CA ASN A 7 -7.73 13.46 12.42
C ASN A 7 -7.28 12.98 11.03
N THR A 8 -8.24 12.48 10.25
CA THR A 8 -8.01 12.03 8.87
C THR A 8 -7.50 13.18 7.98
N ALA A 9 -7.93 14.42 8.25
CA ALA A 9 -7.55 15.58 7.46
C ALA A 9 -6.04 15.85 7.53
N PHE A 10 -5.45 15.75 8.72
CA PHE A 10 -4.01 15.87 8.93
C PHE A 10 -3.23 14.85 8.10
N VAL A 11 -3.58 13.56 8.21
CA VAL A 11 -2.89 12.48 7.47
C VAL A 11 -3.03 12.69 5.96
N LEU A 12 -4.20 13.12 5.49
CA LEU A 12 -4.39 13.42 4.08
C LEU A 12 -3.53 14.60 3.61
N ASP A 13 -3.47 15.70 4.38
CA ASP A 13 -2.67 16.87 4.03
C ASP A 13 -1.17 16.52 3.94
N MET A 14 -0.68 15.79 4.94
CA MET A 14 0.66 15.23 4.95
C MET A 14 0.93 14.34 3.72
N GLN A 15 0.04 13.42 3.37
CA GLN A 15 0.18 12.57 2.18
C GLN A 15 0.22 13.41 0.89
N ARG A 16 -0.55 14.50 0.81
CA ARG A 16 -0.48 15.42 -0.34
C ARG A 16 0.86 16.13 -0.42
N LYS A 17 1.40 16.60 0.71
CA LYS A 17 2.70 17.27 0.78
C LYS A 17 3.82 16.33 0.33
N LEU A 18 3.87 15.12 0.90
CA LEU A 18 4.84 14.09 0.51
C LEU A 18 4.77 13.78 -1.00
N HIS A 19 3.56 13.60 -1.53
CA HIS A 19 3.39 13.33 -2.96
C HIS A 19 3.85 14.51 -3.82
N ARG A 20 3.45 15.75 -3.50
CA ARG A 20 3.85 16.95 -4.24
C ARG A 20 5.36 17.14 -4.24
N TRP A 21 6.01 16.96 -3.09
CA TRP A 21 7.46 17.04 -3.00
C TRP A 21 8.17 15.96 -3.80
N SER A 22 7.61 14.74 -3.83
CA SER A 22 8.16 13.62 -4.60
C SER A 22 8.02 13.84 -6.13
N VAL A 23 6.92 14.46 -6.57
CA VAL A 23 6.70 14.84 -7.98
C VAL A 23 7.58 16.01 -8.39
N ALA A 24 7.76 17.01 -7.51
CA ALA A 24 8.56 18.19 -7.79
C ALA A 24 10.05 17.89 -7.90
N ASN A 25 10.54 16.89 -7.14
CA ASN A 25 11.94 16.48 -7.18
C ASN A 25 12.05 14.95 -7.12
N ALA A 26 12.47 14.35 -8.23
CA ALA A 26 12.64 12.91 -8.39
C ALA A 26 13.79 12.34 -7.53
N GLU A 27 14.81 13.15 -7.23
CA GLU A 27 15.97 12.77 -6.42
C GLU A 27 15.78 13.09 -4.92
N LYS A 28 14.59 13.59 -4.53
CA LYS A 28 14.33 13.94 -3.13
C LYS A 28 14.34 12.70 -2.24
N VAL A 29 15.26 12.72 -1.28
CA VAL A 29 15.36 11.75 -0.19
C VAL A 29 14.70 12.32 1.07
N PHE A 30 13.81 11.56 1.69
CA PHE A 30 13.11 11.94 2.92
C PHE A 30 13.81 11.37 4.16
N ALA A 31 14.28 12.24 5.04
CA ALA A 31 15.10 11.87 6.21
C ALA A 31 14.34 11.76 7.55
N ASP A 32 13.15 12.38 7.66
CA ASP A 32 12.36 12.38 8.91
C ASP A 32 10.93 11.83 8.70
N LEU A 33 10.85 10.58 8.28
CA LEU A 33 9.58 9.88 8.08
C LEU A 33 9.14 9.12 9.33
N PHE A 34 10.08 8.75 10.20
CA PHE A 34 9.81 7.97 11.40
C PHE A 34 8.96 8.75 12.41
N ASN A 35 9.22 10.05 12.57
CA ASN A 35 8.41 10.91 13.42
C ASN A 35 6.95 10.97 12.96
N ILE A 36 6.74 10.95 11.64
CA ILE A 36 5.42 10.93 11.03
C ILE A 36 4.71 9.59 11.26
N ILE A 37 5.43 8.48 11.16
CA ILE A 37 4.90 7.13 11.41
C ILE A 37 4.50 6.98 12.89
N CYS A 38 5.31 7.52 13.80
CA CYS A 38 5.07 7.50 15.25
C CYS A 38 4.12 8.60 15.74
N ASP A 39 3.61 9.45 14.85
CA ASP A 39 2.64 10.46 15.20
C ASP A 39 1.32 9.79 15.60
N ARG A 40 0.76 10.20 16.74
CA ARG A 40 -0.49 9.66 17.29
C ARG A 40 -1.62 9.68 16.26
N ARG A 41 -1.73 10.73 15.46
CA ARG A 41 -2.79 10.89 14.45
C ARG A 41 -2.62 9.90 13.31
N THR A 42 -1.38 9.62 12.91
CA THR A 42 -1.05 8.60 11.89
C THR A 42 -1.40 7.21 12.39
N LEU A 43 -1.05 6.87 13.63
CA LEU A 43 -1.36 5.55 14.21
C LEU A 43 -2.88 5.36 14.42
N LEU A 44 -3.60 6.39 14.89
CA LEU A 44 -5.07 6.36 15.00
C LEU A 44 -5.75 6.15 13.64
N GLU A 45 -5.28 6.84 12.59
CA GLU A 45 -5.79 6.64 11.23
C GLU A 45 -5.46 5.24 10.70
N SER A 46 -4.28 4.71 11.04
CA SER A 46 -3.86 3.36 10.69
C SER A 46 -4.76 2.31 11.33
N TRP A 47 -5.07 2.48 12.63
CA TRP A 47 -6.02 1.63 13.35
C TRP A 47 -7.40 1.68 12.71
N ARG A 48 -7.92 2.89 12.42
CA ARG A 48 -9.22 3.05 11.76
C ARG A 48 -9.28 2.33 10.40
N ARG A 49 -8.21 2.36 9.61
CA ARG A 49 -8.17 1.65 8.32
C ARG A 49 -8.05 0.14 8.49
N LEU A 50 -7.29 -0.31 9.48
CA LEU A 50 -7.10 -1.72 9.81
C LEU A 50 -8.40 -2.37 10.25
N THR A 51 -9.15 -1.73 11.15
CA THR A 51 -10.38 -2.26 11.74
C THR A 51 -11.58 -2.32 10.80
N ARG A 52 -11.53 -1.62 9.66
CA ARG A 52 -12.56 -1.72 8.59
C ARG A 52 -12.47 -3.01 7.78
N ASN A 53 -11.31 -3.66 7.78
CA ASN A 53 -11.10 -4.91 7.04
C ASN A 53 -11.46 -6.11 7.92
N LYS A 54 -12.11 -7.14 7.34
CA LYS A 54 -12.43 -8.40 8.03
C LYS A 54 -11.18 -9.06 8.65
N GLY A 55 -10.01 -8.84 8.04
CA GLY A 55 -8.73 -9.35 8.55
C GLY A 55 -8.39 -8.90 9.97
N SER A 56 -8.90 -7.76 10.46
CA SER A 56 -8.69 -7.32 11.86
C SER A 56 -9.26 -8.28 12.92
N ARG A 57 -10.14 -9.20 12.51
CA ARG A 57 -10.68 -10.27 13.36
C ARG A 57 -9.80 -11.51 13.40
N THR A 58 -8.80 -11.62 12.51
CA THR A 58 -7.91 -12.77 12.44
C THR A 58 -6.66 -12.51 13.27
N PRO A 59 -6.37 -13.33 14.29
CA PRO A 59 -5.17 -13.19 15.10
C PRO A 59 -3.91 -13.64 14.34
N GLY A 60 -2.78 -13.04 14.73
CA GLY A 60 -1.44 -13.47 14.31
C GLY A 60 -0.95 -14.64 15.15
N THR A 61 0.34 -14.65 15.46
CA THR A 61 0.99 -15.61 16.38
C THR A 61 0.64 -15.35 17.85
N ASP A 62 0.36 -14.09 18.19
CA ASP A 62 0.05 -13.58 19.54
C ASP A 62 -1.37 -13.89 20.03
N GLY A 63 -2.25 -14.40 19.16
CA GLY A 63 -3.65 -14.63 19.52
C GLY A 63 -4.50 -13.36 19.68
N VAL A 64 -3.90 -12.17 19.61
CA VAL A 64 -4.58 -10.89 19.88
C VAL A 64 -5.47 -10.50 18.71
N THR A 65 -6.74 -10.24 19.01
CA THR A 65 -7.73 -9.74 18.05
C THR A 65 -8.15 -8.32 18.36
N ARG A 66 -8.82 -7.67 17.40
CA ARG A 66 -9.45 -6.37 17.63
C ARG A 66 -10.38 -6.38 18.85
N LYS A 67 -11.18 -7.45 19.02
CA LYS A 67 -12.13 -7.58 20.12
C LYS A 67 -11.39 -7.58 21.46
N THR A 68 -10.32 -8.38 21.56
CA THR A 68 -9.45 -8.42 22.74
C THR A 68 -8.90 -7.04 23.11
N VAL A 69 -8.46 -6.25 22.12
CA VAL A 69 -7.95 -4.89 22.36
C VAL A 69 -9.05 -3.91 22.77
N GLU A 70 -10.25 -4.03 22.18
CA GLU A 70 -11.37 -3.14 22.51
C GLU A 70 -11.97 -3.42 23.90
N GLU A 71 -11.86 -4.65 24.40
CA GLU A 71 -12.33 -5.08 25.72
C GLU A 71 -11.35 -4.75 26.87
N GLN A 72 -10.08 -4.48 26.56
CA GLN A 72 -9.08 -4.11 27.55
C GLN A 72 -9.26 -2.69 28.11
N LEU A 73 -8.82 -2.46 29.35
CA LEU A 73 -8.86 -1.15 29.99
C LEU A 73 -8.03 -0.11 29.22
N GLY A 74 -8.69 0.93 28.70
CA GLY A 74 -8.08 1.94 27.82
C GLY A 74 -8.20 1.65 26.32
N GLY A 75 -8.70 0.47 25.97
CA GLY A 75 -9.09 0.06 24.62
C GLY A 75 -8.01 0.27 23.56
N ALA A 76 -8.45 0.59 22.34
CA ALA A 76 -7.57 0.88 21.22
C ALA A 76 -6.62 2.06 21.44
N VAL A 77 -6.99 3.05 22.27
CA VAL A 77 -6.15 4.23 22.50
C VAL A 77 -4.90 3.86 23.28
N ARG A 78 -5.05 3.08 24.36
CA ARG A 78 -3.91 2.60 25.16
C ARG A 78 -3.00 1.72 24.32
N PHE A 79 -3.57 0.74 23.60
CA PHE A 79 -2.81 -0.12 22.69
C PHE A 79 -1.97 0.68 21.67
N ILE A 80 -2.52 1.76 21.12
CA ILE A 80 -1.79 2.64 20.19
C ILE A 80 -0.67 3.41 20.90
N GLU A 81 -0.90 3.92 22.11
CA GLU A 81 0.14 4.62 22.87
C GLU A 81 1.27 3.68 23.32
N ASP A 82 0.96 2.44 23.70
CA ASP A 82 1.96 1.43 24.07
C ASP A 82 2.88 1.13 22.87
N ILE A 83 2.29 0.86 21.69
CA ILE A 83 3.05 0.65 20.44
C ILE A 83 3.86 1.89 20.06
N ARG A 84 3.29 3.08 20.24
CA ARG A 84 3.99 4.34 19.99
C ARG A 84 5.17 4.51 20.94
N GLY A 85 5.03 4.10 22.20
CA GLY A 85 6.10 4.04 23.19
C GLY A 85 7.22 3.13 22.73
N GLU A 86 6.90 1.88 22.35
CA GLU A 86 7.86 0.90 21.84
C GLU A 86 8.61 1.38 20.59
N LEU A 87 7.92 2.04 19.66
CA LEU A 87 8.55 2.60 18.46
C LEU A 87 9.52 3.72 18.83
N ARG A 88 9.12 4.62 19.75
CA ARG A 88 9.96 5.77 20.14
C ARG A 88 11.17 5.36 20.97
N SER A 89 11.02 4.39 21.87
CA SER A 89 12.11 3.82 22.66
C SER A 89 13.03 2.91 21.82
N GLY A 90 12.55 2.43 20.66
CA GLY A 90 13.29 1.50 19.81
C GLY A 90 13.24 0.05 20.30
N THR A 91 12.38 -0.26 21.27
CA THR A 91 12.17 -1.64 21.77
C THR A 91 11.25 -2.46 20.86
N TYR A 92 10.51 -1.80 19.95
CA TYR A 92 9.65 -2.48 18.99
C TYR A 92 10.41 -3.49 18.12
N ARG A 93 9.95 -4.75 18.13
CA ARG A 93 10.43 -5.84 17.26
C ARG A 93 9.25 -6.49 16.55
N PRO A 94 9.27 -6.59 15.21
CA PRO A 94 8.29 -7.39 14.48
C PRO A 94 8.30 -8.84 14.93
N GLU A 95 7.12 -9.43 15.03
CA GLU A 95 6.95 -10.83 15.39
C GLU A 95 6.89 -11.71 14.14
N PRO A 96 7.21 -13.02 14.27
CA PRO A 96 7.03 -13.94 13.17
C PRO A 96 5.58 -13.96 12.67
N VAL A 97 5.39 -14.04 11.36
CA VAL A 97 4.04 -14.12 10.78
C VAL A 97 3.50 -15.54 10.90
N ARG A 98 2.21 -15.69 11.23
CA ARG A 98 1.56 -17.00 11.30
C ARG A 98 1.24 -17.51 9.91
N GLN A 99 1.73 -18.69 9.53
CA GLN A 99 1.40 -19.28 8.23
C GLN A 99 -0.03 -19.83 8.21
N ARG A 100 -0.74 -19.57 7.11
CA ARG A 100 -2.03 -20.17 6.78
C ARG A 100 -2.04 -20.57 5.32
N LEU A 101 -2.37 -21.83 5.02
CA LEU A 101 -2.50 -22.31 3.65
C LEU A 101 -3.89 -21.97 3.10
N ILE A 102 -3.93 -21.33 1.93
CA ILE A 102 -5.17 -20.97 1.23
C ILE A 102 -5.22 -21.73 -0.11
N PRO A 103 -6.30 -22.46 -0.41
CA PRO A 103 -6.46 -23.13 -1.70
C PRO A 103 -6.40 -22.14 -2.88
N LYS A 104 -5.74 -22.53 -3.98
CA LYS A 104 -5.79 -21.75 -5.23
C LYS A 104 -7.17 -21.94 -5.86
N PRO A 105 -7.91 -20.85 -6.16
CA PRO A 105 -9.15 -20.94 -6.94
C PRO A 105 -8.88 -21.65 -8.26
N GLY A 106 -9.70 -22.65 -8.59
CA GLY A 106 -9.62 -23.39 -9.86
C GLY A 106 -8.42 -24.33 -10.02
N LYS A 107 -7.62 -24.58 -8.98
CA LYS A 107 -6.51 -25.57 -9.01
C LYS A 107 -6.54 -26.47 -7.78
N PRO A 108 -7.31 -27.59 -7.82
CA PRO A 108 -7.35 -28.58 -6.75
C PRO A 108 -5.94 -29.05 -6.35
N GLY A 109 -5.68 -29.20 -5.06
CA GLY A 109 -4.39 -29.64 -4.51
C GLY A 109 -3.27 -28.57 -4.49
N LYS A 110 -3.43 -27.40 -5.12
CA LYS A 110 -2.44 -26.32 -5.03
C LYS A 110 -2.86 -25.29 -3.98
N VAL A 111 -1.99 -25.04 -3.00
CA VAL A 111 -2.19 -24.01 -1.97
C VAL A 111 -1.27 -22.80 -2.18
N ARG A 112 -1.63 -21.67 -1.57
CA ARG A 112 -0.80 -20.47 -1.42
C ARG A 112 -0.56 -20.26 0.08
N PRO A 113 0.69 -20.23 0.55
CA PRO A 113 0.97 -19.83 1.92
C PRO A 113 0.64 -18.34 2.10
N LEU A 114 -0.08 -18.00 3.16
CA LEU A 114 -0.35 -16.64 3.61
C LEU A 114 0.27 -16.46 5.00
N GLY A 115 1.17 -15.49 5.13
CA GLY A 115 1.64 -15.00 6.42
C GLY A 115 0.67 -13.98 7.00
N ILE A 116 0.10 -14.26 8.16
CA ILE A 116 -0.78 -13.36 8.90
C ILE A 116 0.05 -12.72 10.03
N PRO A 117 0.44 -11.44 9.91
CA PRO A 117 1.15 -10.76 10.98
C PRO A 117 0.23 -10.49 12.19
N THR A 118 0.84 -10.20 13.33
CA THR A 118 0.13 -9.77 14.54
C THR A 118 -0.67 -8.50 14.32
N LEU A 119 -1.62 -8.22 15.21
CA LEU A 119 -2.40 -6.99 15.12
C LEU A 119 -1.51 -5.75 15.28
N LYS A 120 -0.53 -5.83 16.19
CA LYS A 120 0.51 -4.82 16.41
C LYS A 120 1.30 -4.56 15.12
N ASP A 121 1.83 -5.59 14.49
CA ASP A 121 2.64 -5.44 13.28
C ASP A 121 1.83 -4.90 12.10
N ARG A 122 0.57 -5.31 11.98
CA ARG A 122 -0.33 -4.76 10.97
C ARG A 122 -0.61 -3.27 11.18
N LEU A 123 -0.72 -2.82 12.43
CA LEU A 123 -0.88 -1.39 12.73
C LEU A 123 0.34 -0.60 12.25
N VAL A 124 1.54 -1.07 12.59
CA VAL A 124 2.82 -0.43 12.21
C VAL A 124 3.02 -0.47 10.69
N GLN A 125 2.75 -1.60 10.04
CA GLN A 125 2.81 -1.72 8.57
C GLN A 125 1.79 -0.82 7.87
N MET A 126 0.61 -0.63 8.45
CA MET A 126 -0.37 0.33 7.92
C MET A 126 0.16 1.76 8.06
N ALA A 127 0.74 2.13 9.20
CA ALA A 127 1.34 3.46 9.37
C ALA A 127 2.48 3.73 8.39
N LEU A 128 3.38 2.77 8.21
CA LEU A 128 4.40 2.80 7.17
C LEU A 128 3.79 3.00 5.78
N LYS A 129 2.76 2.21 5.43
CA LYS A 129 2.08 2.33 4.15
C LYS A 129 1.50 3.73 3.95
N LEU A 130 0.86 4.32 4.96
CA LEU A 130 0.33 5.68 4.84
C LEU A 130 1.39 6.71 4.50
N VAL A 131 2.59 6.57 5.04
CA VAL A 131 3.68 7.53 4.85
C VAL A 131 4.44 7.27 3.53
N LEU A 132 4.69 6.00 3.19
CA LEU A 132 5.51 5.62 2.03
C LEU A 132 4.73 5.56 0.71
N GLU A 133 3.45 5.19 0.74
CA GLU A 133 2.61 5.10 -0.47
C GLU A 133 2.57 6.40 -1.29
N PRO A 134 2.38 7.62 -0.74
CA PRO A 134 2.38 8.85 -1.55
C PRO A 134 3.73 9.18 -2.18
N ILE A 135 4.84 8.74 -1.58
CA ILE A 135 6.20 8.96 -2.07
C ILE A 135 6.42 8.09 -3.31
N PHE A 136 6.25 6.77 -3.18
CA PHE A 136 6.47 5.83 -4.28
C PHE A 136 5.40 5.91 -5.38
N GLU A 137 4.16 6.30 -5.06
CA GLU A 137 3.12 6.51 -6.07
C GLU A 137 3.48 7.62 -7.07
N ALA A 138 4.36 8.56 -6.69
CA ALA A 138 4.90 9.57 -7.61
C ALA A 138 5.79 8.96 -8.70
N ASP A 139 6.46 7.84 -8.42
CA ASP A 139 7.42 7.19 -9.31
C ASP A 139 6.77 6.13 -10.21
N PHE A 140 5.62 5.58 -9.80
CA PHE A 140 5.00 4.48 -10.53
C PHE A 140 4.42 4.88 -11.88
N TYR A 141 4.80 4.11 -12.90
CA TYR A 141 4.44 4.32 -14.30
C TYR A 141 2.92 4.29 -14.54
N PRO A 142 2.39 5.08 -15.49
CA PRO A 142 0.97 5.09 -15.82
C PRO A 142 0.39 3.73 -16.26
N THR A 143 1.23 2.83 -16.77
CA THR A 143 0.90 1.48 -17.24
C THR A 143 0.81 0.45 -16.12
N SER A 144 1.30 0.77 -14.91
CA SER A 144 1.19 -0.12 -13.76
C SER A 144 -0.15 0.09 -13.03
N TYR A 145 -0.97 -0.96 -12.91
CA TYR A 145 -2.31 -0.88 -12.31
C TYR A 145 -2.43 -1.63 -10.96
N GLY A 146 -1.63 -2.68 -10.75
CA GLY A 146 -1.72 -3.56 -9.59
C GLY A 146 -1.50 -2.84 -8.26
N PHE A 147 -2.31 -3.17 -7.25
CA PHE A 147 -2.16 -2.72 -5.85
C PHE A 147 -2.07 -1.20 -5.63
N ARG A 148 -2.51 -0.38 -6.59
CA ARG A 148 -2.43 1.07 -6.53
C ARG A 148 -3.77 1.72 -6.17
N PRO A 149 -3.78 2.77 -5.33
CA PRO A 149 -5.00 3.43 -4.95
C PRO A 149 -5.66 4.13 -6.14
N GLY A 150 -6.93 3.80 -6.41
CA GLY A 150 -7.70 4.43 -7.47
C GLY A 150 -7.42 3.88 -8.89
N ARG A 151 -6.76 2.73 -8.98
CA ARG A 151 -6.60 1.94 -10.20
C ARG A 151 -7.20 0.55 -10.01
N SER A 152 -7.83 0.01 -11.04
CA SER A 152 -8.49 -1.29 -11.02
C SER A 152 -8.08 -2.14 -12.22
N THR A 153 -8.37 -3.44 -12.15
CA THR A 153 -8.23 -4.37 -13.27
C THR A 153 -9.04 -3.94 -14.49
N HIS A 154 -10.21 -3.35 -14.28
CA HIS A 154 -11.07 -2.83 -15.33
C HIS A 154 -10.43 -1.63 -16.05
N ASP A 155 -9.68 -0.77 -15.33
CA ASP A 155 -8.95 0.33 -15.96
C ASP A 155 -7.82 -0.18 -16.88
N ALA A 156 -7.18 -1.29 -16.50
CA ALA A 156 -6.16 -1.95 -17.31
C ALA A 156 -6.79 -2.57 -18.58
N LEU A 157 -7.89 -3.32 -18.41
CA LEU A 157 -8.61 -3.93 -19.52
C LEU A 157 -9.13 -2.88 -20.50
N ALA A 158 -9.73 -1.80 -20.00
CA ALA A 158 -10.21 -0.71 -20.85
C ALA A 158 -9.08 -0.03 -21.64
N LYS A 159 -7.87 0.07 -21.06
CA LYS A 159 -6.70 0.61 -21.75
C LYS A 159 -6.23 -0.34 -22.87
N ILE A 160 -6.19 -1.64 -22.60
CA ILE A 160 -5.84 -2.67 -23.59
C ILE A 160 -6.86 -2.67 -24.72
N GLN A 161 -8.16 -2.72 -24.41
CA GLN A 161 -9.24 -2.73 -25.40
C GLN A 161 -9.19 -1.54 -26.34
N ARG A 162 -8.91 -0.33 -25.82
CA ARG A 162 -8.75 0.88 -26.65
C ARG A 162 -7.52 0.84 -27.56
N ARG A 163 -6.45 0.12 -27.18
CA ARG A 163 -5.25 -0.03 -28.01
C ARG A 163 -5.45 -1.11 -29.09
N LEU A 164 -6.21 -2.16 -28.77
CA LEU A 164 -6.57 -3.22 -29.72
C LEU A 164 -7.69 -2.79 -30.68
N HIS A 165 -8.58 -1.90 -30.25
CA HIS A 165 -9.70 -1.41 -31.05
C HIS A 165 -9.83 0.12 -30.90
N PRO A 166 -8.97 0.91 -31.57
CA PRO A 166 -8.98 2.36 -31.44
C PRO A 166 -10.22 3.03 -32.06
N THR A 167 -10.82 2.41 -33.09
CA THR A 167 -12.08 2.86 -33.72
C THR A 167 -13.07 1.70 -33.86
N PRO A 168 -14.39 1.96 -33.96
CA PRO A 168 -15.42 0.92 -34.09
C PRO A 168 -15.24 -0.01 -35.30
N SER A 169 -14.54 0.47 -36.33
CA SER A 169 -14.29 -0.21 -37.61
C SER A 169 -12.80 -0.38 -37.92
N GLY A 170 -11.91 -0.02 -36.99
CA GLY A 170 -10.46 -0.04 -37.23
C GLY A 170 -9.79 -1.35 -36.86
N THR A 171 -8.77 -1.70 -37.64
CA THR A 171 -7.84 -2.78 -37.33
C THR A 171 -6.99 -2.42 -36.10
N SER A 172 -6.63 -3.42 -35.30
CA SER A 172 -5.74 -3.22 -34.15
C SER A 172 -4.41 -2.61 -34.57
N GLU A 173 -3.93 -1.62 -33.80
CA GLU A 173 -2.56 -1.10 -33.93
C GLU A 173 -1.51 -2.19 -33.66
N TYR A 174 -1.88 -3.25 -32.95
CA TYR A 174 -1.00 -4.34 -32.52
C TYR A 174 -1.49 -5.68 -33.07
N ARG A 175 -0.61 -6.39 -33.79
CA ARG A 175 -0.91 -7.75 -34.30
C ARG A 175 -0.57 -8.87 -33.33
N PHE A 176 0.32 -8.62 -32.37
CA PHE A 176 0.81 -9.63 -31.43
C PHE A 176 0.74 -9.10 -29.99
N VAL A 177 0.42 -10.00 -29.06
CA VAL A 177 0.43 -9.73 -27.62
C VAL A 177 1.37 -10.75 -26.98
N ILE A 178 2.27 -10.27 -26.12
CA ILE A 178 3.15 -11.12 -25.33
C ILE A 178 2.56 -11.21 -23.92
N GLU A 179 2.15 -12.41 -23.53
CA GLU A 179 1.70 -12.71 -22.17
C GLU A 179 2.87 -13.28 -21.35
N GLY A 180 3.01 -12.81 -20.12
CA GLY A 180 4.01 -13.33 -19.18
C GLY A 180 3.55 -13.19 -17.74
N ASP A 181 3.92 -14.17 -16.91
CA ASP A 181 3.70 -14.15 -15.46
C ASP A 181 5.03 -14.42 -14.74
N ILE A 182 5.24 -13.75 -13.60
CA ILE A 182 6.44 -13.94 -12.79
C ILE A 182 6.14 -15.02 -11.74
N LYS A 183 6.72 -16.21 -11.94
CA LYS A 183 6.60 -17.32 -10.99
C LYS A 183 7.13 -16.91 -9.62
N GLY A 184 6.28 -17.00 -8.60
CA GLY A 184 6.68 -16.74 -7.21
C GLY A 184 7.13 -15.30 -6.95
N CYS A 185 6.52 -14.31 -7.60
CA CYS A 185 6.92 -12.90 -7.53
C CYS A 185 7.14 -12.37 -6.11
N PHE A 186 6.39 -12.85 -5.10
CA PHE A 186 6.57 -12.42 -3.71
C PHE A 186 7.63 -13.23 -2.96
N ASP A 187 7.93 -14.46 -3.38
CA ASP A 187 8.86 -15.37 -2.70
C ASP A 187 10.32 -15.14 -3.16
N ALA A 188 10.50 -14.64 -4.39
CA ALA A 188 11.80 -14.44 -5.03
C ALA A 188 12.34 -12.99 -4.95
N VAL A 189 11.76 -12.13 -4.11
CA VAL A 189 12.21 -10.73 -3.98
C VAL A 189 13.54 -10.67 -3.25
N ASP A 190 14.57 -10.17 -3.91
CA ASP A 190 15.86 -9.90 -3.28
C ASP A 190 15.75 -8.68 -2.34
N HIS A 191 16.08 -8.87 -1.07
CA HIS A 191 15.98 -7.82 -0.04
C HIS A 191 16.99 -6.69 -0.27
N HIS A 192 18.19 -6.99 -0.77
CA HIS A 192 19.22 -5.98 -1.03
C HIS A 192 18.76 -5.04 -2.15
N VAL A 193 18.32 -5.60 -3.29
CA VAL A 193 17.83 -4.84 -4.45
C VAL A 193 16.60 -4.02 -4.10
N LEU A 194 15.64 -4.61 -3.36
CA LEU A 194 14.47 -3.88 -2.88
C LEU A 194 14.87 -2.71 -1.98
N MET A 195 15.76 -2.95 -1.00
CA MET A 195 16.18 -1.92 -0.06
C MET A 195 17.01 -0.82 -0.72
N GLU A 196 17.79 -1.12 -1.75
CA GLU A 196 18.46 -0.09 -2.56
C GLU A 196 17.44 0.84 -3.22
N ARG A 197 16.38 0.31 -3.82
CA ARG A 197 15.30 1.11 -4.42
C ARG A 197 14.55 1.94 -3.38
N VAL A 198 14.28 1.38 -2.20
CA VAL A 198 13.64 2.14 -1.11
C VAL A 198 14.54 3.28 -0.64
N ARG A 199 15.86 3.07 -0.55
CA ARG A 199 16.83 4.10 -0.13
C ARG A 199 16.92 5.30 -1.07
N ARG A 200 16.63 5.13 -2.36
CA ARG A 200 16.59 6.24 -3.33
C ARG A 200 15.58 7.33 -2.95
N ARG A 201 14.52 6.98 -2.22
CA ARG A 201 13.51 7.93 -1.74
C ARG A 201 13.53 8.13 -0.22
N VAL A 202 13.98 7.14 0.55
CA VAL A 202 13.91 7.16 2.02
C VAL A 202 15.32 7.13 2.61
N GLY A 203 15.72 8.25 3.24
CA GLY A 203 17.00 8.38 3.95
C GLY A 203 16.91 8.13 5.45
N ASP A 204 15.68 8.03 5.98
CA ASP A 204 15.43 7.78 7.40
C ASP A 204 15.87 6.36 7.80
N ARG A 205 16.98 6.27 8.55
CA ARG A 205 17.56 5.00 9.02
C ARG A 205 16.61 4.19 9.91
N LYS A 206 15.71 4.83 10.67
CA LYS A 206 14.75 4.11 11.52
C LYS A 206 13.67 3.45 10.66
N VAL A 207 13.17 4.15 9.64
CA VAL A 207 12.22 3.58 8.68
C VAL A 207 12.84 2.45 7.87
N LEU A 208 14.07 2.63 7.36
CA LEU A 208 14.76 1.58 6.61
C LEU A 208 14.98 0.33 7.45
N ARG A 209 15.39 0.46 8.71
CA ARG A 209 15.52 -0.66 9.65
C ARG A 209 14.19 -1.36 9.88
N LEU A 210 13.11 -0.59 10.02
CA LEU A 210 11.77 -1.13 10.25
C LEU A 210 11.26 -1.92 9.03
N VAL A 211 11.44 -1.39 7.81
CA VAL A 211 11.11 -2.12 6.56
C VAL A 211 11.93 -3.40 6.46
N LEU A 212 13.24 -3.34 6.69
CA LEU A 212 14.11 -4.52 6.67
C LEU A 212 13.71 -5.55 7.73
N ALA A 213 13.35 -5.10 8.93
CA ALA A 213 12.89 -5.98 10.00
C ALA A 213 11.60 -6.73 9.62
N PHE A 214 10.66 -6.09 8.91
CA PHE A 214 9.48 -6.77 8.39
C PHE A 214 9.78 -7.75 7.26
N LEU A 215 10.78 -7.46 6.42
CA LEU A 215 11.23 -8.38 5.37
C LEU A 215 11.90 -9.64 5.95
N LYS A 216 12.66 -9.47 7.03
CA LYS A 216 13.36 -10.56 7.74
C LYS A 216 12.52 -11.24 8.83
N ALA A 217 11.31 -10.75 9.09
CA ALA A 217 10.42 -11.35 10.07
C ALA A 217 10.17 -12.82 9.67
N GLY A 218 10.40 -13.73 10.61
CA GLY A 218 10.24 -15.16 10.37
C GLY A 218 8.80 -15.53 10.03
N VAL A 219 8.61 -16.69 9.43
CA VAL A 219 7.31 -17.33 9.25
C VAL A 219 7.22 -18.46 10.27
N MET A 220 6.20 -18.44 11.11
CA MET A 220 5.91 -19.51 12.05
C MET A 220 5.07 -20.59 11.37
N ILE A 221 5.63 -21.80 11.30
CA ILE A 221 5.06 -23.01 10.72
C ILE A 221 5.08 -24.08 11.82
N GLU A 222 3.91 -24.52 12.29
CA GLU A 222 3.78 -25.62 13.26
C GLU A 222 4.69 -25.48 14.50
N GLY A 223 4.79 -24.27 15.04
CA GLY A 223 5.63 -23.95 16.21
C GLY A 223 7.10 -23.68 15.91
N THR A 224 7.57 -23.93 14.67
CA THR A 224 8.94 -23.61 14.23
C THR A 224 8.98 -22.28 13.49
N VAL A 225 9.94 -21.41 13.86
CA VAL A 225 10.19 -20.15 13.15
C VAL A 225 11.19 -20.39 12.03
N ARG A 226 10.78 -20.12 10.79
CA ARG A 226 11.68 -20.11 9.62
C ARG A 226 11.93 -18.68 9.17
N HIS A 227 13.20 -18.28 9.04
CA HIS A 227 13.54 -16.96 8.54
C HIS A 227 13.67 -17.00 7.01
N PRO A 228 12.85 -16.23 6.26
CA PRO A 228 13.00 -16.16 4.82
C PRO A 228 14.30 -15.42 4.46
N VAL A 229 15.13 -16.06 3.62
CA VAL A 229 16.34 -15.44 3.04
C VAL A 229 15.96 -14.50 1.88
N THR A 230 14.87 -14.80 1.19
CA THR A 230 14.31 -14.01 0.08
C THR A 230 12.79 -13.88 0.22
N GLY A 231 12.23 -12.90 -0.49
CA GLY A 231 10.79 -12.69 -0.58
C GLY A 231 10.23 -11.75 0.46
N THR A 232 8.95 -11.41 0.31
CA THR A 232 8.20 -10.61 1.28
C THR A 232 7.07 -11.47 1.84
N PRO A 233 6.83 -11.46 3.17
CA PRO A 233 5.73 -12.23 3.75
C PRO A 233 4.41 -11.92 3.04
N GLN A 234 3.85 -12.94 2.37
CA GLN A 234 2.62 -12.81 1.60
C GLN A 234 1.46 -12.62 2.59
N GLY A 235 0.97 -11.39 2.75
CA GLY A 235 -0.08 -11.04 3.71
C GLY A 235 0.25 -9.85 4.61
N GLY A 236 1.48 -9.34 4.55
CA GLY A 236 1.82 -8.02 5.09
C GLY A 236 1.06 -6.90 4.36
N ILE A 237 0.66 -5.87 5.11
CA ILE A 237 -0.10 -4.73 4.58
C ILE A 237 0.75 -3.87 3.64
N ILE A 238 2.05 -3.79 3.93
CA ILE A 238 3.02 -3.03 3.14
C ILE A 238 3.60 -3.83 1.97
N SER A 239 3.55 -5.17 2.01
CA SER A 239 4.15 -6.04 0.99
C SER A 239 3.74 -5.69 -0.45
N PRO A 240 2.46 -5.38 -0.77
CA PRO A 240 2.08 -4.99 -2.13
C PRO A 240 2.73 -3.69 -2.62
N LEU A 241 2.97 -2.72 -1.72
CA LEU A 241 3.67 -1.49 -2.06
C LEU A 241 5.14 -1.79 -2.38
N LEU A 242 5.80 -2.60 -1.56
CA LEU A 242 7.19 -3.01 -1.77
C LEU A 242 7.37 -3.82 -3.05
N ALA A 243 6.42 -4.72 -3.35
CA ALA A 243 6.40 -5.45 -4.62
C ALA A 243 6.32 -4.49 -5.82
N ASN A 244 5.47 -3.46 -5.77
CA ASN A 244 5.41 -2.46 -6.82
C ASN A 244 6.72 -1.65 -6.94
N VAL A 245 7.38 -1.32 -5.82
CA VAL A 245 8.70 -0.66 -5.84
C VAL A 245 9.76 -1.53 -6.52
N TYR A 246 9.74 -2.84 -6.26
CA TYR A 246 10.63 -3.79 -6.89
C TYR A 246 10.35 -3.93 -8.40
N LEU A 247 9.08 -4.15 -8.76
CA LEU A 247 8.64 -4.38 -10.14
C LEU A 247 8.70 -3.13 -11.02
N ALA A 248 8.74 -1.93 -10.43
CA ALA A 248 8.96 -0.70 -11.17
C ALA A 248 10.27 -0.73 -11.99
N ALA A 249 11.23 -1.59 -11.65
CA ALA A 249 12.42 -1.88 -12.45
C ALA A 249 12.10 -2.32 -13.88
N ILE A 250 11.05 -3.15 -14.02
CA ILE A 250 10.60 -3.67 -15.31
C ILE A 250 9.99 -2.52 -16.10
N ASP A 251 9.07 -1.77 -15.49
CA ASP A 251 8.46 -0.60 -16.12
C ASP A 251 9.52 0.44 -16.54
N GLU A 252 10.57 0.63 -15.76
CA GLU A 252 11.71 1.51 -16.06
C GLU A 252 12.50 1.03 -17.27
N ARG A 253 12.76 -0.28 -17.37
CA ARG A 253 13.47 -0.88 -18.50
C ARG A 253 12.69 -0.74 -19.80
N TYR A 254 11.38 -1.02 -19.78
CA TYR A 254 10.51 -0.99 -20.96
C TYR A 254 9.94 0.39 -21.27
N GLY A 255 9.84 1.29 -20.29
CA GLY A 255 9.32 2.65 -20.45
C GLY A 255 10.14 3.52 -21.40
N ARG A 256 11.41 3.17 -21.65
CA ARG A 256 12.25 3.80 -22.68
C ARG A 256 11.76 3.53 -24.11
N TRP A 257 11.05 2.43 -24.32
CA TRP A 257 10.52 2.01 -25.62
C TRP A 257 9.05 2.42 -25.83
N MET A 258 8.40 2.97 -24.79
CA MET A 258 7.00 3.42 -24.81
C MET A 258 6.90 4.94 -24.58
N ARG A 259 6.90 5.76 -25.65
CA ARG A 259 6.43 7.18 -25.60
C ARG A 259 5.67 7.53 -26.88
N PRO A 260 4.53 8.27 -26.80
CA PRO A 260 4.50 9.67 -26.35
C PRO A 260 3.44 10.05 -25.30
N ARG A 261 3.68 11.19 -24.64
CA ARG A 261 2.77 11.90 -23.72
C ARG A 261 1.48 12.35 -24.44
N GLU A 262 0.34 11.72 -24.20
CA GLU A 262 -0.97 12.18 -24.73
C GLU A 262 -1.65 13.26 -23.83
N ARG A 263 -2.46 14.14 -24.45
CA ARG A 263 -3.32 15.16 -23.81
C ARG A 263 -4.77 14.68 -23.71
N PRO A 264 -5.57 15.24 -22.78
CA PRO A 264 -6.81 14.60 -22.38
C PRO A 264 -8.07 15.30 -22.92
N GLN A 265 -8.98 14.58 -23.59
CA GLN A 265 -10.22 15.06 -24.21
C GLN A 265 -11.52 14.80 -23.41
N ASN A 266 -11.64 13.77 -22.55
CA ASN A 266 -12.90 13.37 -21.86
C ASN A 266 -12.84 13.39 -20.29
N ALA A 267 -13.84 12.93 -19.54
CA ALA A 267 -13.83 12.94 -18.06
C ALA A 267 -12.76 12.02 -17.40
N ALA A 268 -12.29 10.99 -18.09
CA ALA A 268 -11.09 10.20 -17.74
C ALA A 268 -9.79 11.01 -17.92
N ASP A 269 -9.88 12.00 -18.77
CA ASP A 269 -8.83 12.82 -19.31
C ASP A 269 -8.72 14.13 -18.50
N ARG A 270 -9.84 14.66 -18.01
CA ARG A 270 -9.90 15.67 -16.95
C ARG A 270 -9.14 15.22 -15.68
N ARG A 271 -9.04 13.90 -15.41
CA ARG A 271 -8.18 13.33 -14.34
C ARG A 271 -6.68 13.41 -14.68
N LEU A 272 -6.35 13.37 -15.96
CA LEU A 272 -5.00 13.53 -16.51
C LEU A 272 -4.60 15.02 -16.54
N TYR A 273 -5.55 15.93 -16.78
CA TYR A 273 -5.41 17.39 -16.64
C TYR A 273 -5.19 17.82 -15.18
N ASP A 274 -5.98 17.28 -14.25
CA ASP A 274 -5.79 17.49 -12.80
C ASP A 274 -4.38 17.02 -12.34
N ARG A 275 -3.84 15.96 -12.95
CA ARG A 275 -2.46 15.48 -12.76
C ARG A 275 -1.41 16.48 -13.24
N ARG A 276 -1.65 17.18 -14.37
CA ARG A 276 -0.75 18.23 -14.90
C ARG A 276 -0.74 19.51 -14.06
N ARG A 277 -1.80 19.79 -13.28
CA ARG A 277 -1.88 20.91 -12.32
C ARG A 277 -1.62 20.50 -10.86
N ASN A 278 -0.97 19.35 -10.64
CA ASN A 278 -0.54 18.89 -9.31
C ASN A 278 -1.69 18.68 -8.29
N ARG A 279 -2.84 18.17 -8.75
CA ARG A 279 -3.94 17.75 -7.87
C ARG A 279 -3.83 16.25 -7.54
N PRO A 280 -3.64 15.86 -6.28
CA PRO A 280 -3.35 14.48 -5.89
C PRO A 280 -4.56 13.54 -6.01
N THR A 281 -4.44 12.49 -6.85
CA THR A 281 -5.43 11.43 -7.10
C THR A 281 -5.67 10.54 -5.88
N PHE A 282 -4.64 10.36 -5.05
CA PHE A 282 -4.67 9.60 -3.80
C PHE A 282 -5.80 10.04 -2.84
N CYS A 283 -6.16 11.33 -2.86
CA CYS A 283 -7.20 11.86 -1.97
C CYS A 283 -8.63 11.53 -2.40
N ARG A 284 -8.84 11.01 -3.61
CA ARG A 284 -10.20 10.87 -4.18
C ARG A 284 -10.90 9.59 -3.69
N THR A 285 -10.17 8.49 -3.53
CA THR A 285 -10.65 7.24 -2.91
C THR A 285 -11.00 7.44 -1.43
N LEU A 286 -10.26 8.29 -0.72
CA LEU A 286 -10.52 8.62 0.69
C LEU A 286 -11.60 9.70 0.88
N ARG A 287 -11.69 10.72 0.00
CA ARG A 287 -12.81 11.68 0.01
C ARG A 287 -14.16 11.02 -0.29
N ARG A 288 -14.22 10.04 -1.22
CA ARG A 288 -15.43 9.23 -1.42
C ARG A 288 -15.82 8.43 -0.17
N ARG A 289 -14.83 8.01 0.64
CA ARG A 289 -15.06 7.28 1.91
C ARG A 289 -15.43 8.19 3.07
N LEU A 290 -14.98 9.44 3.10
CA LEU A 290 -15.42 10.47 4.05
C LEU A 290 -16.86 10.91 3.76
N ARG A 291 -17.20 11.16 2.48
CA ARG A 291 -18.59 11.49 2.08
C ARG A 291 -19.60 10.38 2.39
N ARG A 292 -19.17 9.11 2.35
CA ARG A 292 -20.00 7.95 2.78
C ARG A 292 -20.06 7.76 4.30
N ALA A 293 -19.14 8.34 5.06
CA ALA A 293 -19.16 8.31 6.52
C ALA A 293 -19.99 9.46 7.13
N ASP A 294 -20.10 10.58 6.40
CA ASP A 294 -20.86 11.77 6.82
C ASP A 294 -22.33 11.77 6.35
N GLY A 295 -22.86 10.67 5.83
CA GLY A 295 -24.29 10.52 5.51
C GLY A 295 -24.88 11.51 4.50
N ARG A 296 -24.07 12.23 3.70
CA ARG A 296 -24.59 13.14 2.66
C ARG A 296 -24.63 12.45 1.32
N ASP A 297 -25.77 11.86 1.01
CA ASP A 297 -26.17 11.51 -0.35
C ASP A 297 -26.37 12.80 -1.17
N PRO A 298 -25.73 12.98 -2.34
CA PRO A 298 -26.00 14.13 -3.19
C PRO A 298 -27.21 13.92 -4.12
N ARG A 299 -28.08 12.94 -3.87
CA ARG A 299 -29.38 12.80 -4.53
C ARG A 299 -30.52 13.12 -3.58
N GLY A 300 -30.93 14.38 -3.53
CA GLY A 300 -32.08 14.79 -2.75
C GLY A 300 -32.23 16.31 -2.71
N SER A 301 -32.62 16.90 -3.84
CA SER A 301 -33.38 18.16 -3.92
C SER A 301 -33.46 18.61 -5.38
N ARG A 302 -34.42 18.07 -6.12
CA ARG A 302 -35.15 18.83 -7.14
C ARG A 302 -36.60 18.40 -7.01
N SER A 303 -37.34 19.27 -6.33
CA SER A 303 -38.76 19.49 -6.55
C SER A 303 -39.02 19.75 -8.04
#